data_AF-A0A933M7L6-F1
#
_entry.id   AF-A0A933M7L6-F1
#
_cell.length_a   1.000
_cell.length_b   1.000
_cell.length_c   1.000
_cell.angle_alpha   90.00
_cell.angle_beta   90.00
_cell.angle_gamma   90.00
#
_symmetry.space_group_name_H-M   'P 1'
#
loop_
_entity.id
_entity.type
_entity.pdbx_description
1 polymer ?
#
loop_
_entity_poly.entity_id
_entity_poly.type
_entity_poly.pdbx_seq_one_letter_code
_entity_poly.pdbx_strand_id
1 'polypeptide(L)'
;RRFGAMDEAEATARAHIFLDQKTDWIKEGTVDTRKQWHNLKYFTWVEQQEKSVDELNAQLDPEWWLREQARVSEIDMKLAAARG
;
A
#
# COMPACT_ATOMS: atom_id res chain seq x y z
N ARG A 1 -32.54 13.11 -13.30
CA ARG A 1 -33.29 11.96 -13.86
C ARG A 1 -32.42 10.83 -14.41
N ARG A 2 -31.10 10.77 -14.15
CA ARG A 2 -30.23 9.75 -14.78
C ARG A 2 -30.45 8.32 -14.26
N PHE A 3 -31.10 8.13 -13.11
CA PHE A 3 -31.21 6.83 -12.44
C PHE A 3 -32.63 6.49 -11.94
N GLY A 4 -33.68 7.01 -12.59
CA GLY A 4 -35.08 6.73 -12.18
C GLY A 4 -35.47 7.34 -10.82
N ALA A 5 -36.65 6.97 -10.33
CA ALA A 5 -37.09 7.25 -8.96
C ALA A 5 -36.60 6.13 -8.03
N MET A 6 -36.22 6.48 -6.81
CA MET A 6 -35.83 5.48 -5.79
C MET A 6 -37.09 4.94 -5.12
N ASP A 7 -37.68 3.92 -5.71
CA ASP A 7 -38.75 3.14 -5.06
C ASP A 7 -38.16 2.07 -4.14
N GLU A 8 -39.02 1.37 -3.40
CA GLU A 8 -38.62 0.36 -2.42
C GLU A 8 -37.85 -0.80 -3.06
N ALA A 9 -38.21 -1.19 -4.28
CA ALA A 9 -37.54 -2.25 -5.02
C ALA A 9 -36.12 -1.83 -5.43
N GLU A 10 -35.98 -0.62 -5.99
CA GLU A 10 -34.68 -0.07 -6.37
C GLU A 10 -33.78 0.17 -5.14
N ALA A 11 -34.35 0.63 -4.03
CA ALA A 11 -33.62 0.81 -2.77
C ALA A 11 -33.10 -0.54 -2.24
N THR A 12 -33.94 -1.58 -2.27
CA THR A 12 -33.58 -2.93 -1.86
C THR A 12 -32.47 -3.50 -2.74
N ALA A 13 -32.62 -3.42 -4.07
CA ALA A 13 -31.62 -3.91 -5.02
C ALA A 13 -30.26 -3.23 -4.81
N ARG A 14 -30.23 -1.92 -4.56
CA ARG A 14 -28.97 -1.20 -4.26
C ARG A 14 -28.39 -1.55 -2.90
N ALA A 15 -29.20 -1.80 -1.89
CA ALA A 15 -28.71 -2.24 -0.58
C ALA A 15 -27.98 -3.59 -0.71
N HIS A 16 -28.51 -4.52 -1.52
CA HIS A 16 -27.89 -5.82 -1.78
C HIS A 16 -26.52 -5.73 -2.46
N ILE A 17 -26.22 -4.65 -3.21
CA ILE A 17 -24.85 -4.42 -3.70
C ILE A 17 -23.86 -4.42 -2.55
N PHE A 18 -24.21 -3.87 -1.38
CA PHE A 18 -23.31 -3.84 -0.23
C PHE A 18 -23.47 -5.07 0.67
N LEU A 19 -24.68 -5.60 0.81
CA LEU A 19 -24.97 -6.71 1.72
C LEU A 19 -24.51 -8.06 1.18
N ASP A 20 -24.51 -8.25 -0.14
CA ASP A 20 -24.14 -9.52 -0.78
C ASP A 20 -22.64 -9.57 -1.14
N GLN A 21 -21.86 -8.63 -0.58
CA GLN A 21 -20.42 -8.58 -0.77
C GLN A 21 -19.74 -9.81 -0.16
N LYS A 22 -19.03 -10.57 -1.01
CA LYS A 22 -18.29 -11.78 -0.66
C LYS A 22 -16.92 -11.45 -0.06
N THR A 23 -16.08 -12.45 0.15
CA THR A 23 -14.73 -12.26 0.72
C THR A 23 -13.62 -12.66 -0.24
N ASP A 24 -13.95 -12.94 -1.50
CA ASP A 24 -13.03 -13.41 -2.53
C ASP A 24 -11.97 -12.37 -2.94
N TRP A 25 -12.18 -11.08 -2.65
CA TRP A 25 -11.16 -10.04 -2.78
C TRP A 25 -10.19 -9.94 -1.60
N ILE A 26 -10.47 -10.61 -0.47
CA ILE A 26 -9.57 -10.61 0.68
C ILE A 26 -8.39 -11.51 0.33
N LYS A 27 -7.18 -10.93 0.32
CA LYS A 27 -5.94 -11.68 0.12
C LYS A 27 -5.23 -11.89 1.46
N GLU A 28 -5.09 -13.14 1.88
CA GLU A 28 -4.48 -13.57 3.16
C GLU A 28 -2.94 -13.37 3.25
N GLY A 29 -2.35 -12.57 2.36
CA GLY A 29 -0.90 -12.30 2.41
C GLY A 29 -0.03 -13.54 2.09
N THR A 30 -0.48 -14.38 1.17
CA THR A 30 0.36 -15.47 0.61
C THR A 30 1.68 -14.93 0.05
N VAL A 31 2.67 -15.81 -0.17
CA VAL A 31 3.98 -15.41 -0.74
C VAL A 31 3.81 -14.60 -2.02
N ASP A 32 2.91 -15.01 -2.92
CA ASP A 32 2.67 -14.29 -4.17
C ASP A 32 1.96 -12.95 -3.96
N THR A 33 1.03 -12.89 -3.01
CA THR A 33 0.38 -11.63 -2.63
C THR A 33 1.41 -10.63 -2.08
N ARG A 34 2.33 -11.08 -1.24
CA ARG A 34 3.39 -10.24 -0.68
C ARG A 34 4.37 -9.76 -1.75
N LYS A 35 4.70 -10.59 -2.74
CA LYS A 35 5.48 -10.18 -3.92
C LYS A 35 4.76 -9.14 -4.76
N GLN A 36 3.45 -9.32 -5.00
CA GLN A 36 2.64 -8.31 -5.71
C GLN A 36 2.68 -6.97 -4.97
N TRP A 37 2.44 -6.96 -3.66
CA TRP A 37 2.52 -5.75 -2.84
C TRP A 37 3.90 -5.10 -2.85
N HIS A 38 4.97 -5.89 -2.80
CA HIS A 38 6.34 -5.38 -2.92
C HIS A 38 6.54 -4.63 -4.24
N ASN A 39 6.08 -5.21 -5.35
CA ASN A 39 6.25 -4.64 -6.69
C ASN A 39 5.37 -3.40 -6.93
N LEU A 40 4.32 -3.15 -6.14
CA LEU A 40 3.54 -1.91 -6.24
C LEU A 40 4.40 -0.65 -6.03
N LYS A 41 5.51 -0.78 -5.28
CA LYS A 41 6.47 0.31 -5.06
C LYS A 41 7.18 0.76 -6.33
N TYR A 42 7.18 -0.02 -7.41
CA TYR A 42 7.85 0.35 -8.66
C TYR A 42 7.45 1.75 -9.16
N PHE A 43 6.14 2.03 -9.25
CA PHE A 43 5.65 3.31 -9.75
C PHE A 43 6.06 4.49 -8.87
N THR A 44 5.94 4.36 -7.55
CA THR A 44 6.19 5.48 -6.63
C THR A 44 7.65 5.63 -6.24
N TRP A 45 8.41 4.53 -6.18
CA TRP A 45 9.78 4.50 -5.68
C TRP A 45 10.79 4.59 -6.84
N VAL A 46 10.62 3.75 -7.86
CA VAL A 46 11.54 3.72 -8.99
C VAL A 46 11.22 4.85 -9.96
N GLU A 47 9.98 4.93 -10.45
CA GLU A 47 9.65 5.92 -11.49
C GLU A 47 9.54 7.35 -10.94
N GLN A 48 8.86 7.56 -9.82
CA GLN A 48 8.63 8.91 -9.29
C GLN A 48 9.75 9.45 -8.40
N GLN A 49 10.42 8.58 -7.63
CA GLN A 49 11.49 8.98 -6.70
C GLN A 49 12.89 8.65 -7.25
N GLU A 50 12.99 8.19 -8.51
CA GLU A 50 14.23 7.90 -9.22
C GLU A 50 15.16 6.92 -8.49
N LYS A 51 14.58 6.00 -7.70
CA LYS A 51 15.33 4.95 -7.00
C LYS A 51 15.64 3.78 -7.91
N SER A 52 16.69 3.02 -7.61
CA SER A 52 17.04 1.87 -8.44
C SER A 52 16.12 0.68 -8.19
N VAL A 53 15.92 -0.13 -9.23
CA VAL A 53 15.24 -1.43 -9.11
C VAL A 53 16.02 -2.37 -8.19
N ASP A 54 17.35 -2.27 -8.17
CA ASP A 54 18.20 -3.06 -7.27
C ASP A 54 17.96 -2.73 -5.80
N GLU A 55 17.81 -1.44 -5.47
CA GLU A 55 17.44 -1.00 -4.12
C GLU A 55 16.05 -1.48 -3.74
N LEU A 56 15.09 -1.43 -4.68
CA LEU A 56 13.75 -1.99 -4.46
C LEU A 56 13.83 -3.49 -4.14
N ASN A 57 14.55 -4.28 -4.96
CA ASN A 57 14.70 -5.72 -4.76
C ASN A 57 15.40 -6.05 -3.43
N ALA A 58 16.38 -5.25 -3.01
CA ALA A 58 17.06 -5.44 -1.74
C ALA A 58 16.10 -5.36 -0.54
N GLN A 59 14.99 -4.62 -0.64
CA GLN A 59 13.96 -4.54 0.40
C GLN A 59 13.14 -5.82 0.59
N LEU A 60 13.33 -6.87 -0.24
CA LEU A 60 12.77 -8.20 0.01
C LEU A 60 13.41 -8.87 1.24
N ASP A 61 14.67 -8.53 1.54
CA ASP A 61 15.40 -9.04 2.68
C ASP A 61 15.06 -8.25 3.95
N PRO A 62 14.56 -8.89 5.03
CA PRO A 62 14.33 -8.23 6.31
C PRO A 62 15.56 -7.49 6.87
N GLU A 63 16.77 -7.98 6.61
CA GLU A 63 18.02 -7.35 7.07
C GLU A 63 18.22 -5.96 6.47
N TRP A 64 17.71 -5.70 5.27
CA TRP A 64 17.73 -4.36 4.68
C TRP A 64 17.00 -3.36 5.57
N TRP A 65 15.81 -3.75 6.07
CA TRP A 65 14.99 -2.88 6.92
C TRP A 65 15.60 -2.69 8.30
N LEU A 66 16.25 -3.71 8.87
CA LEU A 66 16.96 -3.58 10.15
C LEU A 66 18.12 -2.59 10.04
N ARG A 67 18.91 -2.65 8.96
CA ARG A 67 19.98 -1.68 8.72
C ARG A 67 19.44 -0.26 8.50
N GLU A 68 18.33 -0.11 7.78
CA GLU A 68 17.75 1.21 7.53
C GLU A 68 17.19 1.83 8.81
N GLN A 69 16.53 1.03 9.67
CA GLN A 69 16.05 1.49 10.97
C GLN A 69 17.18 1.89 11.92
N ALA A 70 18.33 1.22 11.87
CA ALA A 70 19.48 1.58 12.69
C ALA A 70 20.01 3.00 12.43
N ARG A 71 19.71 3.58 11.25
CA ARG A 71 20.13 4.94 10.87
C ARG A 71 19.28 6.04 11.52
N VAL A 72 18.13 5.71 12.11
CA VAL A 72 17.20 6.70 12.70
C VAL A 72 17.89 7.58 13.72
N SER A 73 18.63 7.00 14.68
CA SER A 73 19.33 7.76 15.72
C SER A 73 20.36 8.74 15.14
N GLU A 74 21.09 8.33 14.10
CA GLU A 74 22.06 9.19 13.43
C GLU A 74 21.37 10.37 12.70
N ILE A 75 20.26 10.09 12.03
CA ILE A 75 19.46 11.10 11.32
C ILE A 75 18.90 12.11 12.32
N ASP A 76 18.35 11.63 13.44
CA ASP A 76 17.80 12.50 14.50
C ASP A 76 18.86 13.43 15.07
N MET A 77 20.07 12.92 15.33
CA MET A 77 21.19 13.75 15.77
C MET A 77 21.54 14.84 14.75
N LYS A 78 21.61 14.48 13.46
CA LYS A 78 21.90 15.44 12.37
C LYS A 78 20.81 16.50 12.24
N LEU A 79 19.54 16.11 12.37
CA LEU A 79 18.41 17.04 12.33
C LEU A 79 18.40 18.00 13.51
N ALA A 80 18.71 17.51 14.72
CA ALA A 80 18.81 18.36 15.91
C ALA A 80 19.93 19.40 15.74
N ALA A 81 21.09 18.99 15.25
CA ALA A 81 22.23 19.89 15.00
C ALA A 81 21.93 20.94 13.92
N ALA A 82 21.17 20.59 12.87
CA ALA A 82 20.81 21.52 11.80
C ALA A 82 19.70 22.52 12.18
N ARG A 83 18.97 22.27 13.28
CA ARG A 83 17.88 23.12 13.78
C ARG A 83 18.31 24.06 14.90
N GLY A 84 19.47 23.80 15.52
CA GLY A 84 20.12 24.71 16.47
C GLY A 84 20.95 25.76 15.74
#